data_AF-A0A940WWH9-F1
#
_entry.id   AF-A0A940WWH9-F1
#
_cell.length_a   1.000
_cell.length_b   1.000
_cell.length_c   1.000
_cell.angle_alpha   90.00
_cell.angle_beta   90.00
_cell.angle_gamma   90.00
#
_symmetry.space_group_name_H-M   'P 1'
#
loop_
_entity.id
_entity.type
_entity.pdbx_description
1 polymer ?
#
loop_
_entity_poly.entity_id
_entity_poly.type
_entity_poly.pdbx_seq_one_letter_code
_entity_poly.pdbx_strand_id
1 'polypeptide(L)'
;MNDKPVTARSLAYELDFEMGAIRNLVSLIADVELEFIHLVETMEEVEDRGQEELYYREHSRKARVLAKLMQYTVDELKCEVEKTSHIRDTIFETFVKNEG
;
A
#
# COMPACT_ATOMS: atom_id res chain seq x y z
N MET A 1 -28.30 -7.92 -17.83
CA MET A 1 -27.41 -7.81 -16.66
C MET A 1 -28.30 -7.62 -15.45
N ASN A 2 -28.15 -8.45 -14.42
CA ASN A 2 -28.94 -8.31 -13.19
C ASN A 2 -28.41 -7.11 -12.42
N ASP A 3 -29.07 -5.96 -12.54
CA ASP A 3 -28.94 -4.86 -11.57
C ASP A 3 -29.51 -5.35 -10.25
N LYS A 4 -28.65 -5.94 -9.42
CA LYS A 4 -28.98 -6.10 -8.01
C LYS A 4 -29.07 -4.69 -7.41
N PRO A 5 -30.14 -4.37 -6.66
CA PRO A 5 -30.25 -3.07 -6.03
C PRO A 5 -29.04 -2.84 -5.13
N VAL A 6 -28.41 -1.67 -5.25
CA VAL A 6 -27.35 -1.22 -4.33
C VAL A 6 -27.98 -1.13 -2.95
N THR A 7 -27.48 -1.92 -2.00
CA THR A 7 -27.97 -1.94 -0.62
C THR A 7 -26.88 -1.43 0.32
N ALA A 8 -27.28 -0.89 1.47
CA ALA A 8 -26.32 -0.56 2.53
C ALA A 8 -25.44 -1.75 2.89
N ARG A 9 -26.00 -2.97 2.84
CA ARG A 9 -25.27 -4.21 3.11
C ARG A 9 -24.20 -4.50 2.06
N SER A 10 -24.50 -4.36 0.77
CA SER A 10 -23.51 -4.61 -0.29
C SER A 10 -22.37 -3.60 -0.25
N LEU A 11 -22.69 -2.30 -0.07
CA LEU A 11 -21.66 -1.26 0.07
C LEU A 11 -20.81 -1.44 1.33
N ALA A 12 -21.39 -1.90 2.45
CA ALA A 12 -20.62 -2.18 3.66
C ALA A 12 -19.63 -3.34 3.47
N TYR A 13 -20.02 -4.39 2.74
CA TYR A 13 -19.11 -5.48 2.39
C TYR A 13 -17.97 -5.01 1.47
N GLU A 14 -18.29 -4.22 0.45
CA GLU A 14 -17.28 -3.65 -0.46
C GLU A 14 -16.32 -2.73 0.30
N LEU A 15 -16.85 -1.88 1.18
CA LEU A 15 -16.03 -0.99 2.01
C LEU A 15 -15.07 -1.76 2.93
N ASP A 16 -15.56 -2.80 3.63
CA ASP A 16 -14.71 -3.62 4.50
C ASP A 16 -13.62 -4.35 3.71
N PHE A 17 -13.94 -4.83 2.52
CA PHE A 17 -12.99 -5.46 1.61
C PHE A 17 -11.87 -4.48 1.21
N GLU A 18 -12.21 -3.29 0.72
CA GLU A 18 -11.21 -2.31 0.28
C GLU A 18 -10.40 -1.75 1.46
N MET A 19 -11.01 -1.54 2.63
CA MET A 19 -10.27 -1.20 3.85
C MET A 19 -9.30 -2.31 4.27
N GLY A 20 -9.67 -3.58 4.07
CA GLY A 20 -8.79 -4.73 4.24
C GLY A 20 -7.57 -4.67 3.33
N ALA A 21 -7.78 -4.38 2.04
CA ALA A 21 -6.71 -4.21 1.07
C ALA A 21 -5.77 -3.06 1.44
N ILE A 22 -6.31 -1.88 1.78
CA ILE A 22 -5.54 -0.72 2.26
C ILE A 22 -4.66 -1.09 3.44
N ARG A 23 -5.23 -1.76 4.46
CA ARG A 23 -4.49 -2.17 5.66
C ARG A 23 -3.33 -3.10 5.31
N ASN A 24 -3.51 -4.05 4.40
CA ASN A 24 -2.44 -4.95 3.96
C ASN A 24 -1.32 -4.18 3.24
N LEU A 25 -1.68 -3.23 2.38
CA LEU A 25 -0.71 -2.40 1.65
C LEU A 25 0.08 -1.49 2.60
N VAL A 26 -0.57 -0.91 3.61
CA VAL A 26 0.09 -0.12 4.65
C VAL A 26 1.09 -0.98 5.45
N SER A 27 0.70 -2.20 5.84
CA SER A 27 1.63 -3.13 6.50
C SER A 27 2.83 -3.47 5.61
N LEU A 28 2.60 -3.73 4.32
CA LEU A 28 3.67 -4.01 3.38
C LEU A 28 4.63 -2.82 3.19
N ILE A 29 4.12 -1.58 3.19
CA ILE A 29 4.97 -0.38 3.16
C ILE A 29 5.87 -0.34 4.41
N ALA A 30 5.31 -0.60 5.59
CA ALA A 30 6.08 -0.62 6.83
C ALA A 30 7.18 -1.71 6.82
N ASP A 31 6.88 -2.89 6.29
CA ASP A 31 7.86 -3.97 6.13
C ASP A 31 8.99 -3.58 5.16
N VAL A 32 8.65 -2.90 4.05
CA VAL A 32 9.65 -2.41 3.08
C VAL A 32 10.52 -1.30 3.68
N GLU A 33 9.93 -0.39 4.47
CA GLU A 33 10.69 0.63 5.21
C GLU A 33 11.68 0.00 6.18
N LEU A 34 11.27 -1.02 6.93
CA LEU A 34 12.16 -1.75 7.83
C LEU A 34 13.33 -2.39 7.07
N GLU A 35 13.07 -3.00 5.91
CA GLU A 35 14.14 -3.58 5.09
C GLU A 35 15.09 -2.53 4.49
N PHE A 36 14.61 -1.32 4.23
CA PHE A 36 15.47 -0.19 3.86
C PHE A 36 16.37 0.23 5.03
N ILE A 37 15.83 0.32 6.25
CA ILE A 37 16.61 0.64 7.44
C ILE A 37 17.74 -0.38 7.62
N HIS A 38 17.43 -1.68 7.58
CA HIS A 38 18.44 -2.73 7.70
C HIS A 38 19.49 -2.67 6.58
N LEU A 39 19.10 -2.31 5.35
CA LEU A 39 20.06 -2.13 4.26
C LEU A 39 21.01 -0.96 4.54
N VAL A 40 20.51 0.16 5.07
CA VAL A 40 21.35 1.30 5.46
C VAL A 40 22.34 0.89 6.55
N GLU A 41 21.87 0.25 7.62
CA GLU A 41 22.74 -0.23 8.70
C GLU A 41 23.83 -1.19 8.17
N THR A 42 23.47 -2.10 7.25
CA THR A 42 24.44 -3.01 6.62
C THR A 42 25.46 -2.25 5.75
N MET A 43 25.02 -1.21 5.04
CA MET A 43 25.91 -0.37 4.24
C MET A 43 26.91 0.39 5.11
N GLU A 44 26.46 0.96 6.22
CA GLU A 44 27.30 1.65 7.21
C GLU A 44 28.33 0.69 7.83
N GLU A 45 27.92 -0.51 8.23
CA GLU A 45 28.86 -1.54 8.74
C GLU A 45 29.94 -1.93 7.73
N VAL A 46 29.59 -1.98 6.45
CA VAL A 46 30.53 -2.32 5.36
C VAL A 46 31.50 -1.17 5.10
N GLU A 47 31.02 0.07 5.17
CA GLU A 47 31.84 1.29 5.07
C GLU A 47 32.83 1.38 6.23
N ASP A 48 32.39 1.14 7.47
CA ASP A 48 33.27 1.09 8.64
C ASP A 48 34.39 0.05 8.52
N ARG A 49 34.16 -1.03 7.75
CA ARG A 49 35.14 -2.09 7.48
C ARG A 49 35.99 -1.82 6.22
N GLY A 50 35.69 -0.79 5.44
CA GLY A 50 36.34 -0.50 4.15
C GLY A 50 36.15 -1.60 3.11
N GLN A 51 34.96 -2.21 3.06
CA GLN A 51 34.63 -3.36 2.21
C GLN A 51 33.61 -3.05 1.11
N GLU A 52 33.37 -1.77 0.82
CA GLU A 52 32.28 -1.28 -0.03
C GLU A 52 32.30 -1.89 -1.43
N GLU A 53 33.49 -2.04 -2.04
CA GLU A 53 33.63 -2.64 -3.36
C GLU A 53 33.12 -4.09 -3.43
N LEU A 54 33.24 -4.85 -2.34
CA LEU A 54 32.82 -6.25 -2.27
C LEU A 54 31.29 -6.38 -2.26
N TYR A 55 30.60 -5.42 -1.67
CA TYR A 55 29.15 -5.48 -1.43
C TYR A 55 28.34 -4.53 -2.33
N TYR A 56 28.99 -3.65 -3.09
CA TYR A 56 28.32 -2.64 -3.91
C TYR A 56 27.21 -3.22 -4.80
N ARG A 57 27.47 -4.33 -5.49
CA ARG A 57 26.47 -4.97 -6.37
C ARG A 57 25.26 -5.50 -5.61
N GLU A 58 25.49 -6.06 -4.43
CA GLU A 58 24.43 -6.61 -3.58
C GLU A 58 23.55 -5.48 -3.03
N HIS A 59 24.17 -4.46 -2.43
CA HIS A 59 23.47 -3.29 -1.89
C HIS A 59 22.67 -2.56 -2.97
N SER A 60 23.28 -2.30 -4.14
CA SER A 60 22.61 -1.67 -5.28
C SER A 60 21.40 -2.49 -5.75
N ARG A 61 21.53 -3.83 -5.79
CA ARG A 61 20.41 -4.71 -6.17
C ARG A 61 19.29 -4.66 -5.13
N LYS A 62 19.60 -4.76 -3.83
CA LYS A 62 18.60 -4.75 -2.75
C LYS A 62 17.87 -3.39 -2.73
N ALA A 63 18.60 -2.28 -2.79
CA ALA A 63 18.02 -0.94 -2.87
C ALA A 63 17.05 -0.79 -4.06
N ARG A 64 17.45 -1.25 -5.24
CA ARG A 64 16.60 -1.19 -6.44
C ARG A 64 15.33 -2.02 -6.30
N VAL A 65 15.41 -3.21 -5.71
CA VAL A 65 14.25 -4.08 -5.49
C VAL A 65 13.29 -3.44 -4.49
N LEU A 66 13.78 -2.98 -3.34
CA LEU A 66 12.96 -2.33 -2.32
C LEU A 66 12.31 -1.05 -2.87
N ALA A 67 13.03 -0.25 -3.66
CA ALA A 67 12.48 0.96 -4.26
C ALA A 67 11.34 0.65 -5.25
N LYS A 68 11.47 -0.42 -6.02
CA LYS A 68 10.41 -0.87 -6.93
C LYS A 68 9.22 -1.43 -6.19
N LEU A 69 9.45 -2.21 -5.13
CA LEU A 69 8.37 -2.73 -4.30
C LEU A 69 7.58 -1.59 -3.64
N MET A 70 8.28 -0.63 -3.03
CA MET A 70 7.67 0.59 -2.47
C MET A 70 6.83 1.33 -3.51
N GLN A 71 7.38 1.55 -4.71
CA GLN A 71 6.65 2.21 -5.80
C GLN A 71 5.35 1.48 -6.13
N TYR A 72 5.41 0.17 -6.36
CA TYR A 72 4.22 -0.62 -6.70
C TYR A 72 3.18 -0.60 -5.57
N THR A 73 3.60 -0.79 -4.33
CA THR A 73 2.70 -0.82 -3.18
C THR A 73 2.02 0.53 -2.94
N VAL A 74 2.76 1.63 -3.10
CA VAL A 74 2.19 2.99 -2.98
C VAL A 74 1.22 3.29 -4.11
N ASP A 75 1.52 2.87 -5.34
CA ASP A 75 0.61 3.10 -6.47
C ASP A 75 -0.66 2.26 -6.33
N GLU A 76 -0.58 1.02 -5.86
CA GLU A 76 -1.74 0.19 -5.53
C GLU A 76 -2.56 0.80 -4.38
N LEU A 77 -1.90 1.30 -3.33
CA LEU A 77 -2.56 1.95 -2.19
C LEU A 77 -3.41 3.16 -2.64
N LYS A 78 -2.90 3.98 -3.56
CA LYS A 78 -3.66 5.10 -4.11
C LYS A 78 -4.93 4.63 -4.80
N CYS A 79 -4.85 3.58 -5.62
CA CYS A 79 -6.01 3.00 -6.29
C CYS A 79 -7.06 2.51 -5.28
N GLU A 80 -6.65 1.80 -4.23
CA GLU A 80 -7.59 1.29 -3.22
C GLU A 80 -8.22 2.42 -2.38
N VAL A 81 -7.48 3.49 -2.10
CA VAL A 81 -8.01 4.69 -1.46
C VAL A 81 -9.05 5.40 -2.34
N GLU A 82 -8.80 5.49 -3.64
CA GLU A 82 -9.75 6.09 -4.60
C GLU A 82 -11.05 5.28 -4.67
N LYS A 83 -10.97 3.95 -4.78
CA LYS A 83 -12.15 3.06 -4.76
C LYS A 83 -12.93 3.21 -3.45
N THR A 84 -12.23 3.19 -2.32
CA THR A 84 -12.82 3.38 -1.00
C THR A 84 -13.55 4.72 -0.90
N SER A 85 -12.95 5.79 -1.44
CA SER A 85 -13.59 7.11 -1.51
C SER A 85 -14.87 7.07 -2.34
N HIS A 86 -14.86 6.38 -3.49
CA HIS A 86 -16.04 6.24 -4.33
C HIS A 86 -17.19 5.48 -3.63
N ILE A 87 -16.86 4.40 -2.89
CA ILE A 87 -17.85 3.65 -2.09
C ILE A 87 -18.44 4.56 -1.01
N ARG A 88 -17.60 5.32 -0.29
CA ARG A 88 -18.04 6.30 0.71
C ARG A 88 -19.01 7.32 0.10
N ASP A 89 -18.66 7.89 -1.05
CA ASP A 89 -19.49 8.90 -1.71
C ASP A 89 -20.84 8.31 -2.16
N THR A 90 -20.83 7.08 -2.69
CA THR A 90 -22.05 6.34 -3.04
C THR A 90 -22.96 6.12 -1.82
N ILE A 91 -22.39 5.76 -0.66
CA ILE A 91 -23.15 5.62 0.59
C ILE A 91 -23.81 6.96 0.96
N PHE A 92 -23.05 8.06 0.92
CA PHE A 92 -23.54 9.38 1.29
C PHE A 92 -24.67 9.86 0.35
N GLU A 93 -24.50 9.69 -0.95
CA GLU A 93 -25.50 10.08 -1.95
C GLU A 93 -26.77 9.23 -1.87
N THR A 94 -26.61 7.92 -1.68
CA THR A 94 -27.75 7.01 -1.69
C THR A 94 -28.58 7.08 -0.41
N PHE A 95 -27.93 7.18 0.75
CA PHE A 95 -28.59 7.00 2.05
C PHE A 95 -28.61 8.25 2.93
N VAL A 96 -27.76 9.25 2.68
CA VAL A 96 -27.71 10.46 3.53
C VAL A 96 -28.39 11.65 2.85
N LYS A 97 -28.12 11.88 1.57
CA LYS A 97 -28.77 12.99 0.83
C LYS A 97 -30.25 12.75 0.53
N ASN A 98 -30.68 11.49 0.40
CA ASN A 98 -32.06 11.13 0.10
C ASN A 98 -32.99 11.11 1.33
N GLU A 99 -32.48 11.41 2.54
CA GLU A 99 -33.29 11.54 3.76
C GLU A 99 -33.68 13.01 4.08
N GLY A 100 -33.58 13.91 3.09
CA GLY A 100 -33.97 15.34 3.18
C GLY A 100 -35.18 15.70 2.33
#